data_AF-A0A7C7QCV2-F1
#
_entry.id   AF-A0A7C7QCV2-F1
#
_cell.length_a   1.000
_cell.length_b   1.000
_cell.length_c   1.000
_cell.angle_alpha   90.00
_cell.angle_beta   90.00
_cell.angle_gamma   90.00
#
_symmetry.space_group_name_H-M   'P 1'
#
loop_
_entity.id
_entity.type
_entity.pdbx_description
1 polymer ?
#
loop_
_entity_poly.entity_id
_entity_poly.type
_entity_poly.pdbx_seq_one_letter_code
_entity_poly.pdbx_strand_id
1 'polypeptide(L)'
;MLISKTFVEPSVFIICLIERGIEGLMKSILEGFIINFRRGTKTQKGNELIVEIPGINNKAKASPLIGRKVILEVGEEKIVGSVISIHGNKGRLRVRLRKGLPGQLLKSRIKII
;
A
#
# COMPACT_ATOMS: atom_id res chain seq x y z
N MET A 1 4.24 14.62 52.33
CA MET A 1 4.31 13.14 52.28
C MET A 1 4.84 12.78 50.90
N LEU A 2 6.12 12.38 50.87
CA LEU A 2 6.87 12.04 49.67
C LEU A 2 6.30 10.76 49.06
N ILE A 3 5.87 10.81 47.80
CA ILE A 3 5.83 9.61 46.98
C ILE A 3 6.68 9.91 45.77
N SER A 4 7.80 9.19 45.74
CA SER A 4 8.90 9.26 44.80
C SER A 4 8.45 9.45 43.35
N LYS A 5 8.98 10.51 42.72
CA LYS A 5 9.30 10.51 41.29
C LYS A 5 9.88 9.13 40.95
N THR A 6 9.14 8.30 40.21
CA THR A 6 9.73 7.17 39.53
C THR A 6 10.60 7.75 38.43
N PHE A 7 11.86 7.96 38.79
CA PHE A 7 12.93 8.27 37.86
C PHE A 7 13.12 7.00 37.03
N VAL A 8 12.29 6.84 36.00
CA VAL A 8 12.46 5.79 34.99
C VAL A 8 13.85 6.02 34.40
N GLU A 9 14.70 4.99 34.42
CA GLU A 9 16.10 5.11 34.02
C GLU A 9 16.22 5.80 32.65
N PRO A 10 17.21 6.68 32.43
CA PRO A 10 17.38 7.38 31.16
C PRO A 10 17.52 6.43 29.96
N SER A 11 17.95 5.18 30.19
CA SER A 11 17.94 4.07 29.21
C SER A 11 16.53 3.70 28.74
N VAL A 12 15.55 3.60 29.65
CA VAL A 12 14.15 3.22 29.34
C VAL A 12 13.44 4.33 28.56
N PHE A 13 13.75 5.60 28.84
CA PHE A 13 13.21 6.74 28.10
C PHE A 13 13.75 6.80 26.65
N ILE A 14 15.02 6.44 26.45
CA ILE A 14 15.65 6.31 25.12
C ILE A 14 15.05 5.13 24.34
N ILE A 15 14.84 3.97 24.98
CA ILE A 15 14.19 2.81 24.35
C ILE A 15 12.75 3.15 23.91
N CYS A 16 11.99 3.85 24.76
CA CYS A 16 10.61 4.28 24.43
C CYS A 16 10.54 5.24 23.23
N LEU A 17 11.56 6.11 23.05
CA LEU A 17 11.66 6.97 21.87
C LEU A 17 12.03 6.20 20.59
N ILE A 18 12.85 5.16 20.71
CA ILE A 18 13.25 4.29 19.60
C ILE A 18 12.06 3.45 19.12
N GLU A 19 11.28 2.86 20.04
CA GLU A 19 10.09 2.08 19.68
C GLU A 19 9.00 2.95 19.00
N ARG A 20 8.73 4.15 19.53
CA ARG A 20 7.79 5.11 18.89
C ARG A 20 8.30 5.65 17.54
N GLY A 21 9.62 5.71 17.35
CA GLY A 21 10.24 6.13 16.09
C GLY A 21 10.14 5.06 14.99
N ILE A 22 10.25 3.78 15.35
CA ILE A 22 10.12 2.65 14.41
C ILE A 22 8.65 2.48 13.97
N GLU A 23 7.69 2.68 14.87
CA GLU A 23 6.25 2.61 14.55
C GLU A 23 5.82 3.68 13.53
N GLY A 24 6.41 4.88 13.57
CA GLY A 24 6.16 5.92 12.57
C GLY A 24 6.78 5.63 11.19
N LEU A 25 7.88 4.87 11.16
CA LEU A 25 8.60 4.49 9.94
C LEU A 25 7.97 3.26 9.26
N MET A 26 7.24 2.44 10.01
CA MET A 26 6.27 1.47 9.49
C MET A 26 4.97 2.17 9.06
N LYS A 27 5.09 3.17 8.20
CA LYS A 27 3.97 3.71 7.42
C LYS A 27 3.45 2.57 6.55
N SER A 28 2.49 1.82 7.10
CA SER A 28 1.96 0.53 6.66
C SER A 28 2.22 0.22 5.19
N ILE A 29 3.36 -0.41 4.88
CA ILE A 29 3.61 -0.88 3.51
C ILE A 29 2.66 -2.04 3.29
N LEU A 30 1.61 -1.79 2.53
CA LEU A 30 0.60 -2.78 2.24
C LEU A 30 0.97 -3.48 0.93
N GLU A 31 1.11 -4.79 0.98
CA GLU A 31 1.36 -5.59 -0.22
C GLU A 31 0.05 -6.00 -0.88
N GLY A 32 0.03 -6.01 -2.20
CA GLY A 32 -1.08 -6.49 -3.00
C GLY A 32 -0.61 -7.21 -4.25
N PHE A 33 -1.55 -7.75 -5.01
CA PHE A 33 -1.31 -8.49 -6.24
C PHE A 33 -2.05 -7.85 -7.40
N ILE A 34 -1.38 -7.80 -8.55
CA ILE A 34 -2.01 -7.34 -9.80
C ILE A 34 -2.85 -8.48 -10.36
N ILE A 35 -4.17 -8.32 -10.40
CA ILE A 35 -5.08 -9.32 -10.95
C ILE A 35 -5.14 -9.22 -12.47
N ASN A 36 -5.44 -8.02 -12.96
CA ASN A 36 -5.61 -7.78 -14.38
C ASN A 36 -5.47 -6.30 -14.71
N PHE A 37 -5.33 -5.98 -15.99
CA PHE A 37 -5.56 -4.64 -16.50
C PHE A 37 -7.04 -4.32 -16.51
N ARG A 38 -7.36 -3.03 -16.43
CA ARG A 38 -8.71 -2.58 -16.76
C ARG A 38 -8.95 -2.83 -18.24
N ARG A 39 -9.94 -3.67 -18.53
CA ARG A 39 -10.36 -4.04 -19.89
C ARG A 39 -11.85 -3.82 -20.09
N GLY A 40 -12.21 -3.44 -21.31
CA GLY A 40 -13.55 -3.56 -21.86
C GLY A 40 -13.64 -4.79 -22.78
N THR A 41 -14.69 -4.86 -23.59
CA THR A 41 -14.94 -6.00 -24.49
C THR A 41 -13.86 -6.16 -25.55
N LYS A 42 -13.40 -5.04 -26.15
CA LYS A 42 -12.39 -5.02 -27.23
C LYS A 42 -11.18 -4.14 -26.92
N THR A 43 -11.13 -3.53 -25.74
CA THR A 43 -10.10 -2.54 -25.38
C THR A 43 -9.44 -2.90 -24.06
N GLN A 44 -8.14 -2.66 -23.96
CA GLN A 44 -7.38 -2.82 -22.73
C GLN A 44 -6.59 -1.54 -22.45
N LYS A 45 -6.65 -1.06 -21.22
CA LYS A 45 -5.88 0.11 -20.77
C LYS A 45 -4.64 -0.38 -20.04
N GLY A 46 -3.48 -0.32 -20.71
CA GLY A 46 -2.19 -0.79 -20.16
C GLY A 46 -1.63 0.02 -18.99
N ASN A 47 -2.24 1.17 -18.68
CA ASN A 47 -1.86 2.06 -17.58
C ASN A 47 -2.80 1.97 -16.37
N GLU A 48 -3.92 1.26 -16.47
CA GLU A 48 -4.87 1.07 -15.36
C GLU A 48 -4.92 -0.40 -14.95
N LEU A 49 -4.65 -0.65 -13.68
CA LEU A 49 -4.58 -1.99 -13.09
C LEU A 49 -5.71 -2.19 -12.09
N ILE A 50 -6.14 -3.44 -11.98
CA ILE A 50 -6.99 -3.96 -10.91
C ILE A 50 -6.07 -4.70 -9.94
N VAL A 51 -5.99 -4.19 -8.72
CA VAL A 51 -5.16 -4.72 -7.65
C VAL A 51 -6.04 -5.33 -6.57
N GLU A 52 -5.63 -6.48 -6.06
CA GLU A 52 -6.24 -7.16 -4.94
C GLU A 52 -5.28 -7.16 -3.75
N ILE A 53 -5.81 -6.86 -2.56
CA ILE A 53 -5.01 -6.80 -1.35
C ILE A 53 -5.53 -7.90 -0.42
N PRO A 54 -4.66 -8.81 0.05
CA PRO A 54 -5.06 -9.82 1.02
C PRO A 54 -5.58 -9.14 2.30
N GLY A 55 -6.77 -9.51 2.74
CA GLY A 55 -7.41 -8.96 3.94
C GLY A 55 -8.38 -7.80 3.70
N ILE A 56 -8.46 -7.26 2.48
CA ILE A 56 -9.41 -6.19 2.10
C ILE A 56 -10.47 -6.76 1.16
N ASN A 57 -11.57 -7.19 1.75
CA ASN A 57 -12.66 -7.86 1.02
C ASN A 57 -13.90 -6.97 0.82
N ASN A 58 -13.90 -5.76 1.38
CA ASN A 58 -15.05 -4.86 1.38
C ASN A 58 -14.67 -3.45 0.94
N LYS A 59 -15.60 -2.77 0.26
CA LYS A 59 -15.49 -1.37 -0.17
C LYS A 59 -15.16 -0.42 0.98
N ALA A 60 -15.77 -0.62 2.15
CA ALA A 60 -15.52 0.21 3.32
C ALA A 60 -14.04 0.16 3.75
N LYS A 61 -13.44 -1.04 3.75
CA LYS A 61 -12.01 -1.23 4.09
C LYS A 61 -11.06 -0.71 3.01
N ALA A 62 -11.49 -0.72 1.74
CA ALA A 62 -10.69 -0.24 0.61
C ALA A 62 -10.72 1.29 0.43
N SER A 63 -11.76 1.96 0.93
CA SER A 63 -11.95 3.42 0.75
C SER A 63 -10.80 4.28 1.29
N PRO A 64 -10.21 3.98 2.47
CA PRO A 64 -9.07 4.74 2.99
C PRO A 64 -7.77 4.60 2.16
N LEU A 65 -7.72 3.66 1.21
CA LEU A 65 -6.55 3.45 0.36
C LEU A 65 -6.58 4.29 -0.92
N ILE A 66 -7.69 4.98 -1.19
CA ILE A 66 -7.81 5.88 -2.33
C ILE A 66 -6.82 7.04 -2.16
N GLY A 67 -6.12 7.42 -3.24
CA GLY A 67 -5.15 8.50 -3.25
C GLY A 67 -3.75 8.10 -2.76
N ARG A 68 -3.58 6.89 -2.20
CA ARG A 68 -2.25 6.40 -1.80
C ARG A 68 -1.33 6.17 -3.00
N LYS A 69 -0.03 6.29 -2.74
CA LYS A 69 0.99 6.04 -3.75
C LYS A 69 1.24 4.54 -3.85
N VAL A 70 1.54 4.11 -5.06
CA VAL A 70 1.78 2.72 -5.38
C VAL A 70 3.11 2.62 -6.09
N ILE A 71 3.94 1.67 -5.64
CA ILE A 71 5.23 1.36 -6.25
C ILE A 71 5.20 -0.09 -6.71
N LEU A 72 5.53 -0.27 -7.98
CA LEU A 72 5.77 -1.57 -8.57
C LEU A 72 7.25 -1.67 -8.95
N GLU A 73 7.89 -2.75 -8.52
CA GLU A 73 9.28 -3.05 -8.81
C GLU A 73 9.31 -4.13 -9.90
N VAL A 74 9.94 -3.80 -11.04
CA VAL A 74 10.08 -4.68 -12.20
C VAL A 74 11.56 -4.82 -12.49
N GLY A 75 12.19 -5.83 -11.88
CA GLY A 75 13.65 -5.94 -11.88
C GLY A 75 14.28 -4.70 -11.23
N GLU A 76 15.04 -3.93 -12.01
CA GLU A 76 15.69 -2.70 -11.57
C GLU A 76 14.82 -1.44 -11.76
N GLU A 77 13.79 -1.50 -12.62
CA GLU A 77 12.90 -0.37 -12.87
C GLU A 77 11.82 -0.25 -11.80
N LYS A 78 11.59 0.99 -11.32
CA LYS A 78 10.49 1.33 -10.42
C LYS A 78 9.42 2.09 -11.16
N ILE A 79 8.22 1.52 -11.21
CA ILE A 79 7.06 2.15 -11.82
C ILE A 79 6.18 2.71 -10.70
N VAL A 80 5.99 4.03 -10.73
CA VAL A 80 5.19 4.75 -9.74
C VAL A 80 3.77 4.96 -10.28
N GLY A 81 2.80 4.81 -9.39
CA GLY A 81 1.39 5.10 -9.64
C GLY A 81 0.64 5.57 -8.41
N SER A 82 -0.67 5.65 -8.55
CA SER A 82 -1.58 6.05 -7.47
C SER A 82 -2.89 5.27 -7.54
N VAL A 83 -3.49 5.04 -6.38
CA VAL A 83 -4.85 4.47 -6.30
C VAL A 83 -5.86 5.57 -6.67
N ILE A 84 -6.65 5.34 -7.72
CA ILE A 84 -7.67 6.30 -8.17
C ILE A 84 -9.00 6.04 -7.48
N SER A 85 -9.44 4.78 -7.47
CA SER A 85 -10.76 4.41 -6.96
C SER A 85 -10.81 2.94 -6.59
N ILE A 86 -11.92 2.53 -5.98
CA ILE A 86 -12.24 1.13 -5.73
C ILE A 86 -12.80 0.52 -7.03
N HIS A 87 -12.64 -0.79 -7.18
CA HIS A 87 -13.16 -1.59 -8.26
C HIS A 87 -14.10 -2.69 -7.72
N GLY A 88 -15.37 -2.62 -8.10
CA GLY A 88 -16.41 -3.57 -7.68
C GLY A 88 -16.67 -3.56 -6.17
N ASN A 89 -17.37 -4.60 -5.69
CA ASN A 89 -17.80 -4.70 -4.30
C ASN A 89 -16.83 -5.52 -3.42
N LYS A 90 -15.92 -6.29 -4.02
CA LYS A 90 -14.95 -7.16 -3.32
C LYS A 90 -13.75 -6.42 -2.73
N GLY A 91 -13.76 -5.08 -2.70
CA GLY A 91 -12.66 -4.29 -2.13
C GLY A 91 -11.39 -4.21 -3.00
N ARG A 92 -11.46 -4.55 -4.29
CA ARG A 92 -10.32 -4.38 -5.21
C ARG A 92 -10.07 -2.91 -5.49
N LEU A 93 -8.84 -2.57 -5.87
CA LEU A 93 -8.43 -1.21 -6.16
C LEU A 93 -8.16 -1.01 -7.65
N ARG A 94 -8.48 0.18 -8.13
CA ARG A 94 -8.05 0.68 -9.44
C ARG A 94 -6.84 1.57 -9.25
N VAL A 95 -5.71 1.14 -9.80
CA VAL A 95 -4.43 1.85 -9.76
C VAL A 95 -4.12 2.39 -11.15
N ARG A 96 -3.68 3.65 -11.23
CA ARG A 96 -3.11 4.20 -12.47
C ARG A 96 -1.62 4.37 -12.30
N LEU A 97 -0.89 3.83 -13.27
CA LEU A 97 0.54 3.96 -13.37
C LEU A 97 0.92 5.13 -14.28
N ARG A 98 2.07 5.74 -14.03
CA ARG A 98 2.65 6.77 -14.91
C ARG A 98 3.12 6.17 -16.24
N LYS A 99 3.77 5.01 -16.18
CA LYS A 99 4.23 4.22 -17.34
C LYS A 99 3.34 2.98 -17.44
N GLY A 100 3.00 2.59 -18.67
CA GLY A 100 2.25 1.35 -18.92
C GLY A 100 3.04 0.13 -18.48
N LEU A 101 2.34 -0.93 -18.09
CA LEU A 101 2.95 -2.20 -17.71
C LEU A 101 2.89 -3.20 -18.88
N PRO A 102 3.97 -3.92 -19.20
CA PRO A 102 3.89 -5.04 -20.13
C PRO A 102 2.96 -6.14 -19.58
N GLY A 103 2.22 -6.80 -20.47
CA GLY A 103 1.22 -7.81 -20.10
C GLY A 103 1.78 -9.05 -19.41
N GLN A 104 3.08 -9.29 -19.52
CA GLN A 104 3.77 -10.42 -18.89
C GLN A 104 3.83 -10.33 -17.36
N LEU A 105 3.67 -9.13 -16.78
CA LEU A 105 3.78 -8.87 -15.34
C LEU A 105 2.44 -8.97 -14.59
N LEU A 106 1.51 -9.75 -15.13
CA LEU A 106 0.31 -10.12 -14.40
C LEU A 106 0.67 -10.96 -13.18
N LYS A 107 -0.07 -10.79 -12.07
CA LYS A 107 0.15 -11.46 -10.77
C LYS A 107 1.43 -11.03 -10.02
N SER A 108 2.14 -10.01 -10.49
CA SER A 108 3.26 -9.43 -9.72
C SER A 108 2.78 -8.73 -8.45
N ARG A 109 3.69 -8.64 -7.46
CA ARG A 109 3.45 -7.95 -6.18
C ARG A 109 3.55 -6.45 -6.35
N ILE A 110 2.73 -5.71 -5.61
CA ILE A 110 2.71 -4.26 -5.61
C ILE A 110 2.71 -3.72 -4.18
N LYS A 111 3.44 -2.63 -3.94
CA LYS A 111 3.57 -2.02 -2.62
C LYS A 111 2.78 -0.71 -2.58
N ILE A 112 1.94 -0.54 -1.57
CA ILE A 112 1.14 0.67 -1.32
C ILE A 112 1.70 1.39 -0.10
N ILE A 113 1.93 2.70 -0.25
CA ILE A 113 2.48 3.59 0.78
C ILE A 113 1.40 4.57 1.22
#